data_AF-A0A953ZGW7-F1
#
_entry.id   AF-A0A953ZGW7-F1
#
_cell.length_a   1.000
_cell.length_b   1.000
_cell.length_c   1.000
_cell.angle_alpha   90.00
_cell.angle_beta   90.00
_cell.angle_gamma   90.00
#
_symmetry.space_group_name_H-M   'P 1'
#
loop_
_entity.id
_entity.type
_entity.pdbx_description
1 polymer ?
#
loop_
_entity_poly.entity_id
_entity_poly.type
_entity_poly.pdbx_seq_one_letter_code
_entity_poly.pdbx_strand_id
1 'polypeptide(L)'
;MDPATAAFWIGVAVVIVTFCWIAYVSVVSDALHGYALSALFDLIPESDEATQRKFEELCRRDDEFTQVAETGRIIGFVLHFTGWIIIIMPEGIEFQTTHLLYGGVLSIISLLVCVVIMPPLILRHREESALLVLLPVFSWLALLFKPFTIISSSVRRMGARIEGVDVSETAKESFEEDLADSLEEAEREGVLDEEEREMI
;
A
#
# COMPACT_ATOMS: atom_id res chain seq x y z
N MET A 1 1.53 17.34 33.90
CA MET A 1 2.50 16.70 33.00
C MET A 1 3.37 17.82 32.46
N ASP A 2 4.69 17.73 32.62
CA ASP A 2 5.59 18.71 32.03
C ASP A 2 5.58 18.58 30.49
N PRO A 3 5.92 19.65 29.75
CA PRO A 3 5.89 19.66 28.30
C PRO A 3 6.77 18.57 27.65
N ALA A 4 7.93 18.25 28.22
CA ALA A 4 8.83 17.24 27.70
C ALA A 4 8.21 15.83 27.81
N THR A 5 7.58 15.50 28.93
CA THR A 5 6.83 14.25 29.09
C THR A 5 5.65 14.18 28.12
N ALA A 6 4.94 15.28 27.91
CA ALA A 6 3.83 15.32 26.94
C ALA A 6 4.33 15.08 25.50
N ALA A 7 5.42 15.74 25.10
CA ALA A 7 6.04 15.58 23.79
C ALA A 7 6.49 14.14 23.55
N PHE A 8 7.13 13.51 24.53
CA PHE A 8 7.53 12.10 24.47
C PHE A 8 6.33 11.19 24.15
N TRP A 9 5.23 11.31 24.90
CA TRP A 9 4.04 10.49 24.68
C TRP A 9 3.36 10.77 23.34
N ILE A 10 3.37 12.02 22.86
CA ILE A 10 2.91 12.37 21.52
C ILE A 10 3.77 11.66 20.47
N GLY A 11 5.09 11.70 20.61
CA GLY A 11 6.01 10.99 19.72
C GLY A 11 5.75 9.48 19.68
N VAL A 12 5.57 8.86 20.85
CA VAL A 12 5.22 7.43 20.97
C VAL A 12 3.89 7.13 20.26
N ALA A 13 2.85 7.94 20.49
CA ALA A 13 1.56 7.76 19.83
C ALA A 13 1.68 7.90 18.30
N VAL A 14 2.44 8.89 17.82
CA VAL A 14 2.71 9.08 16.39
C VAL A 14 3.41 7.86 15.80
N VAL A 15 4.47 7.35 16.44
CA VAL A 15 5.21 6.16 15.99
C VAL A 15 4.29 4.95 15.91
N ILE A 16 3.47 4.68 16.94
CA ILE A 16 2.55 3.53 16.95
C ILE A 16 1.51 3.65 15.84
N VAL A 17 0.82 4.80 15.74
CA VAL A 17 -0.23 5.00 14.75
C VAL A 17 0.31 4.89 13.33
N THR A 18 1.46 5.51 13.07
CA THR A 18 2.11 5.45 11.75
C THR A 18 2.67 4.07 11.45
N PHE A 19 3.17 3.32 12.43
CA PHE A 19 3.58 1.92 12.26
C PHE A 19 2.40 1.05 11.80
N CYS A 20 1.28 1.13 12.52
CA CYS A 20 0.05 0.42 12.16
C CYS A 20 -0.48 0.84 10.79
N TRP A 21 -0.43 2.13 10.49
CA TRP A 21 -0.83 2.66 9.18
C TRP A 21 0.03 2.09 8.06
N ILE A 22 1.37 2.20 8.16
CA ILE A 22 2.31 1.68 7.14
C ILE A 22 2.08 0.19 6.95
N ALA A 23 1.96 -0.59 8.04
CA ALA A 23 1.68 -2.01 7.95
C ALA A 23 0.35 -2.30 7.22
N TYR A 24 -0.71 -1.58 7.57
CA TYR A 24 -2.02 -1.75 6.95
C TYR A 24 -1.99 -1.44 5.45
N VAL A 25 -1.47 -0.27 5.06
CA VAL A 25 -1.38 0.08 3.63
C VAL A 25 -0.43 -0.84 2.86
N SER A 26 0.59 -1.39 3.54
CA SER A 26 1.47 -2.36 2.92
C SER A 26 0.80 -3.69 2.65
N VAL A 27 0.05 -4.22 3.60
CA VAL A 27 -0.72 -5.45 3.42
C VAL A 27 -1.77 -5.27 2.32
N VAL A 28 -2.47 -4.13 2.30
CA VAL A 28 -3.46 -3.83 1.25
C VAL A 28 -2.80 -3.77 -0.12
N SER A 29 -1.67 -3.07 -0.25
CA SER A 29 -0.97 -2.96 -1.53
C SER A 29 -0.45 -4.32 -2.01
N ASP A 30 0.13 -5.16 -1.14
CA ASP A 30 0.58 -6.48 -1.56
C ASP A 30 -0.61 -7.38 -1.95
N ALA A 31 -1.71 -7.31 -1.22
CA ALA A 31 -2.92 -8.04 -1.57
C ALA A 31 -3.50 -7.58 -2.91
N LEU A 32 -3.42 -6.28 -3.23
CA LEU A 32 -3.84 -5.73 -4.52
C LEU A 32 -2.95 -6.16 -5.69
N HIS A 33 -1.69 -6.51 -5.46
CA HIS A 33 -0.82 -7.02 -6.54
C HIS A 33 -0.96 -8.54 -6.74
N GLY A 34 -1.28 -9.30 -5.69
CA GLY A 34 -1.25 -10.76 -5.71
C GLY A 34 -2.60 -11.47 -5.78
N TYR A 35 -3.73 -10.76 -5.91
CA TYR A 35 -5.04 -11.39 -5.87
C TYR A 35 -5.46 -11.99 -7.21
N ALA A 36 -6.10 -13.16 -7.17
CA ALA A 36 -6.82 -13.71 -8.32
C ALA A 36 -8.28 -13.27 -8.30
N LEU A 37 -8.73 -12.56 -9.34
CA LEU A 37 -10.10 -12.04 -9.43
C LEU A 37 -11.15 -13.17 -9.40
N SER A 38 -10.87 -14.30 -10.05
CA SER A 38 -11.73 -15.50 -10.03
C SER A 38 -11.89 -16.04 -8.61
N ALA A 39 -10.77 -16.29 -7.92
CA ALA A 39 -10.77 -16.77 -6.54
C ALA A 39 -11.46 -15.80 -5.57
N LEU A 40 -11.37 -14.48 -5.81
CA LEU A 40 -12.06 -13.48 -5.01
C LEU A 40 -13.58 -13.59 -5.14
N PHE A 41 -14.10 -13.79 -6.35
CA PHE A 41 -15.54 -13.95 -6.57
C PHE A 41 -16.07 -15.28 -6.05
N ASP A 42 -15.27 -16.35 -6.07
CA ASP A 42 -15.63 -17.65 -5.48
C ASP A 42 -15.86 -17.57 -3.96
N LEU A 43 -15.23 -16.60 -3.29
CA LEU A 43 -15.43 -16.35 -1.86
C LEU A 43 -16.70 -15.54 -1.55
N ILE A 44 -17.31 -14.89 -2.55
CA ILE A 44 -18.53 -14.09 -2.37
C ILE A 44 -19.75 -14.95 -2.75
N PRO A 45 -20.71 -15.18 -1.83
CA PRO A 45 -21.90 -15.97 -2.14
C PRO A 45 -22.64 -15.40 -3.36
N GLU A 46 -23.01 -16.26 -4.34
CA GLU A 46 -23.78 -15.85 -5.53
C GLU A 46 -25.09 -15.13 -5.18
N SER A 47 -25.66 -15.40 -4.01
CA SER A 47 -26.87 -14.73 -3.52
C SER A 47 -26.67 -13.26 -3.11
N ASP A 48 -25.43 -12.78 -3.02
CA ASP A 48 -25.07 -11.43 -2.60
C ASP A 48 -24.56 -10.58 -3.77
N GLU A 49 -25.45 -10.33 -4.75
CA GLU A 49 -25.19 -9.50 -5.92
C GLU A 49 -24.70 -8.08 -5.55
N ALA A 50 -25.11 -7.56 -4.39
CA ALA A 50 -24.71 -6.23 -3.93
C ALA A 50 -23.22 -6.19 -3.56
N THR A 51 -22.73 -7.20 -2.84
CA THR A 51 -21.30 -7.32 -2.49
C THR A 51 -20.46 -7.61 -3.71
N GLN A 52 -20.91 -8.49 -4.62
CA GLN A 52 -20.21 -8.77 -5.88
C GLN A 52 -20.03 -7.50 -6.71
N ARG A 53 -21.11 -6.75 -6.96
CA ARG A 53 -21.06 -5.51 -7.74
C ARG A 53 -20.17 -4.45 -7.11
N LYS A 54 -20.18 -4.35 -5.77
CA LYS A 54 -19.32 -3.42 -5.04
C LYS A 54 -17.84 -3.80 -5.18
N PHE A 55 -17.50 -5.09 -5.08
CA PHE A 55 -16.12 -5.55 -5.25
C PHE A 55 -15.65 -5.43 -6.68
N GLU A 56 -16.51 -5.69 -7.67
CA GLU A 56 -16.20 -5.45 -9.08
C GLU A 56 -15.84 -3.98 -9.34
N GLU A 57 -16.62 -3.03 -8.79
CA GLU A 57 -16.31 -1.60 -8.92
C GLU A 57 -15.02 -1.20 -8.18
N LEU A 58 -14.71 -1.85 -7.06
CA LEU A 58 -13.47 -1.62 -6.31
C LEU A 58 -12.24 -2.20 -7.02
N CYS A 59 -12.33 -3.40 -7.58
CA CYS A 59 -11.26 -4.02 -8.36
C CYS A 59 -10.97 -3.25 -9.64
N ARG A 60 -11.98 -2.65 -10.30
CA ARG A 60 -11.75 -1.75 -11.46
C ARG A 60 -10.98 -0.48 -11.14
N ARG A 61 -10.71 -0.20 -9.86
CA ARG A 61 -9.95 0.95 -9.36
C ARG A 61 -8.72 0.52 -8.57
N ASP A 62 -8.27 -0.72 -8.75
CA ASP A 62 -7.09 -1.27 -8.10
C ASP A 62 -5.84 -0.40 -8.32
N ASP A 63 -5.59 0.08 -9.54
CA ASP A 63 -4.51 1.04 -9.84
C ASP A 63 -4.55 2.28 -8.95
N GLU A 64 -5.73 2.86 -8.76
CA GLU A 64 -5.92 4.03 -7.91
C GLU A 64 -5.65 3.67 -6.45
N PHE A 65 -6.10 2.50 -6.01
CA PHE A 65 -5.89 2.03 -4.64
C PHE A 65 -4.42 1.69 -4.35
N THR A 66 -3.72 1.06 -5.28
CA THR A 66 -2.28 0.82 -5.19
C THR A 66 -1.53 2.13 -5.07
N GLN A 67 -1.83 3.12 -5.92
CA GLN A 67 -1.22 4.43 -5.83
C GLN A 67 -1.53 5.16 -4.51
N VAL A 68 -2.75 5.04 -3.99
CA VAL A 68 -3.11 5.57 -2.66
C VAL A 68 -2.29 4.87 -1.58
N ALA A 69 -2.10 3.56 -1.66
CA ALA A 69 -1.36 2.80 -0.66
C ALA A 69 0.11 3.20 -0.65
N GLU A 70 0.74 3.33 -1.82
CA GLU A 70 2.12 3.83 -1.97
C GLU A 70 2.29 5.25 -1.43
N THR A 71 1.38 6.16 -1.81
CA THR A 71 1.37 7.53 -1.30
C THR A 71 1.19 7.55 0.22
N GLY A 72 0.31 6.68 0.72
CA GLY A 72 0.08 6.45 2.14
C GLY A 72 1.32 5.95 2.87
N ARG A 73 2.10 5.03 2.26
CA ARG A 73 3.38 4.56 2.80
C ARG A 73 4.38 5.72 2.95
N ILE A 74 4.49 6.59 1.93
CA ILE A 74 5.40 7.75 1.96
C ILE A 74 5.02 8.72 3.07
N ILE A 75 3.74 9.13 3.13
CA ILE A 75 3.24 10.05 4.16
C ILE A 75 3.42 9.42 5.55
N GLY A 76 3.06 8.15 5.68
CA GLY A 76 3.25 7.36 6.89
C GLY A 76 4.70 7.38 7.36
N PHE A 77 5.66 7.15 6.45
CA PHE A 77 7.09 7.16 6.75
C PHE A 77 7.59 8.52 7.23
N VAL A 78 7.20 9.61 6.56
CA VAL A 78 7.59 10.98 6.97
C VAL A 78 7.09 11.29 8.39
N LEU A 79 5.84 10.94 8.69
CA LEU A 79 5.27 11.12 10.02
C LEU A 79 5.91 10.19 11.05
N HIS A 80 6.22 8.95 10.68
CA HIS A 80 6.88 7.97 11.54
C HIS A 80 8.28 8.43 11.95
N PHE A 81 9.06 8.91 10.97
CA PHE A 81 10.36 9.52 11.21
C PHE A 81 10.26 10.73 12.14
N THR A 82 9.27 11.61 11.91
CA THR A 82 9.01 12.76 12.77
C THR A 82 8.69 12.33 14.20
N GLY A 83 7.90 11.26 14.38
CA GLY A 83 7.62 10.66 15.68
C GLY A 83 8.88 10.22 16.42
N TRP A 84 9.80 9.53 15.72
CA TRP A 84 11.09 9.15 16.30
C TRP A 84 11.94 10.36 16.71
N ILE A 85 11.97 11.42 15.90
CA ILE A 85 12.69 12.65 16.25
C ILE A 85 12.10 13.28 17.52
N ILE A 86 10.78 13.32 17.67
CA ILE A 86 10.11 13.84 18.88
C ILE A 86 10.48 13.01 20.12
N ILE A 87 10.55 11.67 19.99
CA ILE A 87 10.90 10.77 21.09
C ILE A 87 12.35 10.98 21.55
N ILE A 88 13.27 11.09 20.58
CA ILE A 88 14.72 11.10 20.83
C ILE A 88 15.21 12.49 21.23
N MET A 89 14.49 13.55 20.83
CA MET A 89 14.82 14.94 21.12
C MET A 89 13.72 15.61 21.97
N PRO A 90 13.56 15.23 23.25
CA PRO A 90 12.68 15.95 24.17
C PRO A 90 13.15 17.40 24.38
N GLU A 91 12.22 18.25 24.82
CA GLU A 91 12.46 19.70 24.98
C GLU A 91 13.71 20.02 25.79
N GLY A 92 14.52 20.97 25.28
CA GLY A 92 15.75 21.44 25.93
C GLY A 92 17.04 20.75 25.45
N ILE A 93 16.96 19.77 24.56
CA ILE A 93 18.13 19.17 23.89
C ILE A 93 18.41 19.92 22.58
N GLU A 94 19.66 20.33 22.38
CA GLU A 94 20.10 20.90 21.10
C GLU A 94 20.05 19.87 19.98
N PHE A 95 19.55 20.29 18.82
CA PHE A 95 19.50 19.45 17.64
C PHE A 95 20.91 19.07 17.17
N GLN A 96 21.13 17.77 16.96
CA GLN A 96 22.39 17.19 16.52
C GLN A 96 22.12 16.24 15.36
N THR A 97 23.09 16.10 14.46
CA THR A 97 23.02 15.18 13.32
C THR A 97 22.88 13.72 13.74
N THR A 98 23.37 13.37 14.94
CA THR A 98 23.19 12.05 15.56
C THR A 98 21.74 11.70 15.81
N HIS A 99 20.87 12.66 16.15
CA HIS A 99 19.44 12.43 16.34
C HIS A 99 18.74 12.06 15.01
N LEU A 100 19.12 12.73 13.91
CA LEU A 100 18.64 12.37 12.57
C LEU A 100 19.06 10.95 12.19
N LEU A 101 20.30 10.57 12.49
CA LEU A 101 20.81 9.23 12.20
C LEU A 101 20.02 8.17 12.97
N TYR A 102 19.82 8.34 14.28
CA TYR A 102 19.05 7.39 15.09
C TYR A 102 17.59 7.30 14.65
N GLY A 103 16.92 8.44 14.43
CA GLY A 103 15.55 8.45 13.92
C GLY A 103 15.44 7.78 12.56
N GLY A 104 16.42 7.98 11.69
CA GLY A 104 16.47 7.37 10.35
C GLY A 104 16.63 5.86 10.42
N VAL A 105 17.58 5.37 11.20
CA VAL A 105 17.80 3.93 11.40
C VAL A 105 16.56 3.26 11.99
N LEU A 106 15.94 3.84 13.02
CA LEU A 106 14.72 3.29 13.64
C LEU A 106 13.53 3.28 12.68
N SER A 107 13.40 4.31 11.83
CA SER A 107 12.36 4.38 10.82
C SER A 107 12.56 3.34 9.72
N ILE A 108 13.81 3.11 9.28
CA ILE A 108 14.15 2.08 8.29
C ILE A 108 13.86 0.69 8.84
N ILE A 109 14.24 0.41 10.09
CA ILE A 109 13.93 -0.88 10.75
C ILE A 109 12.42 -1.10 10.80
N SER A 110 11.67 -0.08 11.21
CA SER A 110 10.20 -0.15 11.26
C SER A 110 9.60 -0.38 9.87
N LEU A 111 10.13 0.27 8.84
CA LEU A 111 9.70 0.10 7.47
C LEU A 111 9.99 -1.31 6.94
N LEU A 112 11.17 -1.89 7.24
CA LEU A 112 11.48 -3.28 6.90
C LEU A 112 10.46 -4.24 7.52
N VAL A 113 10.08 -4.02 8.77
CA VAL A 113 9.04 -4.83 9.42
C VAL A 113 7.70 -4.66 8.71
N CYS A 114 7.23 -3.44 8.51
CA CYS A 114 5.89 -3.19 7.97
C CYS A 114 5.74 -3.49 6.47
N VAL A 115 6.78 -3.34 5.67
CA VAL A 115 6.73 -3.47 4.21
C VAL A 115 7.22 -4.84 3.75
N VAL A 116 8.27 -5.40 4.36
CA VAL A 116 8.89 -6.65 3.89
C VAL A 116 8.41 -7.85 4.67
N ILE A 117 8.26 -7.71 5.99
CA ILE A 117 7.99 -8.85 6.88
C ILE A 117 6.48 -9.05 7.09
N MET A 118 5.73 -7.98 7.37
CA MET A 118 4.31 -8.09 7.73
C MET A 118 3.40 -8.57 6.61
N PRO A 119 3.49 -8.08 5.35
CA PRO A 119 2.59 -8.51 4.30
C PRO A 119 2.61 -10.02 4.04
N PRO A 120 3.75 -10.69 3.79
CA PRO A 120 3.74 -12.13 3.54
C PRO A 120 3.34 -12.93 4.79
N LEU A 121 3.59 -12.42 6.00
CA LEU A 121 3.14 -13.06 7.24
C LEU A 121 1.64 -13.01 7.44
N ILE A 122 0.99 -11.94 7.00
CA ILE A 122 -0.46 -11.73 7.15
C ILE A 122 -1.22 -12.40 5.99
N LEU A 123 -0.71 -12.27 4.77
CA LEU A 123 -1.40 -12.73 3.57
C LEU A 123 -1.36 -14.25 3.44
N ARG A 124 -0.21 -14.93 3.62
CA ARG A 124 -0.10 -16.42 3.65
C ARG A 124 -1.12 -17.16 2.75
N HIS A 125 -1.25 -16.77 1.48
CA HIS A 125 -2.18 -17.37 0.50
C HIS A 125 -3.66 -17.10 0.79
N ARG A 126 -3.96 -15.90 1.27
CA ARG A 126 -5.31 -15.41 1.63
C ARG A 126 -5.48 -13.96 1.19
N GLU A 127 -4.87 -13.59 0.07
CA GLU A 127 -4.88 -12.26 -0.53
C GLU A 127 -6.32 -11.81 -0.76
N GLU A 128 -7.16 -12.68 -1.29
CA GLU A 128 -8.56 -12.42 -1.59
C GLU A 128 -9.39 -12.23 -0.31
N SER A 129 -9.21 -13.14 0.66
CA SER A 129 -9.87 -13.03 1.96
C SER A 129 -9.47 -11.74 2.70
N ALA A 130 -8.20 -11.33 2.57
CA ALA A 130 -7.72 -10.08 3.13
C ALA A 130 -8.34 -8.88 2.42
N LEU A 131 -8.41 -8.87 1.09
CA LEU A 131 -9.07 -7.81 0.33
C LEU A 131 -10.55 -7.67 0.70
N LEU A 132 -11.28 -8.77 0.88
CA LEU A 132 -12.69 -8.73 1.29
C LEU A 132 -12.92 -7.93 2.58
N VAL A 133 -11.96 -8.01 3.51
CA VAL A 133 -12.05 -7.32 4.80
C VAL A 133 -11.43 -5.92 4.76
N LEU A 134 -10.27 -5.79 4.13
CA LEU A 134 -9.45 -4.57 4.20
C LEU A 134 -9.87 -3.51 3.18
N LEU A 135 -10.28 -3.92 1.97
CA LEU A 135 -10.56 -3.03 0.86
C LEU A 135 -11.76 -2.08 1.11
N PRO A 136 -12.86 -2.49 1.77
CA PRO A 136 -13.93 -1.57 2.09
C PRO A 136 -13.48 -0.44 3.02
N VAL A 137 -12.66 -0.75 4.02
CA VAL A 137 -12.09 0.26 4.92
C VAL A 137 -11.10 1.16 4.16
N PHE A 138 -10.29 0.56 3.31
CA PHE A 138 -9.31 1.27 2.50
C PHE A 138 -9.97 2.23 1.51
N SER A 139 -11.10 1.85 0.90
CA SER A 139 -11.83 2.68 -0.05
C SER A 139 -12.31 4.00 0.57
N TRP A 140 -12.69 3.99 1.85
CA TRP A 140 -13.07 5.19 2.59
C TRP A 140 -11.85 6.06 2.88
N LEU A 141 -10.73 5.44 3.25
CA LEU A 141 -9.47 6.13 3.49
C LEU A 141 -8.94 6.76 2.20
N ALA A 142 -9.06 6.07 1.07
CA ALA A 142 -8.63 6.55 -0.24
C ALA A 142 -9.30 7.87 -0.66
N LEU A 143 -10.52 8.14 -0.21
CA LEU A 143 -11.18 9.42 -0.45
C LEU A 143 -10.41 10.60 0.14
N LEU A 144 -9.67 10.40 1.23
CA LEU A 144 -8.81 11.42 1.84
C LEU A 144 -7.56 11.70 1.00
N PHE A 145 -7.09 10.72 0.24
CA PHE A 145 -5.88 10.80 -0.60
C PHE A 145 -6.19 11.18 -2.05
N LYS A 146 -7.46 11.28 -2.44
CA LYS A 146 -7.90 11.71 -3.76
C LYS A 146 -7.26 13.00 -4.31
N PRO A 147 -7.01 14.08 -3.51
CA PRO A 147 -6.29 15.23 -4.04
C PRO A 147 -4.84 14.91 -4.43
N PHE A 148 -4.20 13.95 -3.74
CA PHE A 148 -2.82 13.55 -4.03
C PHE A 148 -2.72 12.64 -5.26
N THR A 149 -3.70 11.76 -5.50
CA THR A 149 -3.74 10.90 -6.70
C THR A 149 -3.95 11.69 -8.00
N ILE A 150 -4.68 12.80 -7.94
CA ILE A 150 -4.83 13.73 -9.08
C ILE A 150 -3.48 14.39 -9.42
N ILE A 151 -2.68 14.73 -8.41
CA ILE A 151 -1.37 15.34 -8.60
C ILE A 151 -0.39 14.30 -9.17
N SER A 152 -0.32 13.10 -8.62
CA SER A 152 0.59 12.05 -9.10
C SER A 152 0.25 11.60 -10.53
N SER A 153 -1.04 11.49 -10.88
CA SER A 153 -1.46 11.18 -12.26
C SER A 153 -1.14 12.31 -13.25
N SER A 154 -1.09 13.56 -12.78
CA SER A 154 -0.62 14.70 -13.58
C SER A 154 0.89 14.65 -13.82
N VAL A 155 1.65 14.22 -12.81
CA VAL A 155 3.10 14.00 -12.92
C VAL A 155 3.41 12.82 -13.85
N ARG A 156 2.69 11.69 -13.74
CA ARG A 156 2.80 10.57 -14.69
C ARG A 156 2.53 11.01 -16.13
N ARG A 157 1.46 11.80 -16.36
CA ARG A 157 1.16 12.38 -17.69
C ARG A 157 2.26 13.31 -18.20
N MET A 158 2.88 14.09 -17.31
CA MET A 158 4.04 14.92 -17.68
C MET A 158 5.26 14.07 -18.04
N GLY A 159 5.54 13.01 -17.29
CA GLY A 159 6.62 12.06 -17.58
C GLY A 159 6.45 11.38 -18.94
N ALA A 160 5.27 10.79 -19.19
CA ALA A 160 4.95 10.13 -20.46
C ALA A 160 5.03 11.09 -21.66
N ARG A 161 4.65 12.37 -21.48
CA ARG A 161 4.77 13.40 -22.52
C ARG A 161 6.22 13.79 -22.82
N ILE A 162 7.12 13.66 -21.85
CA ILE A 162 8.57 13.86 -22.03
C ILE A 162 9.18 12.65 -22.75
N GLU A 163 8.69 11.45 -22.46
CA GLU A 163 9.12 10.20 -23.11
C GLU A 163 8.49 9.97 -24.50
N GLY A 164 7.52 10.80 -24.89
CA GLY A 164 6.88 10.74 -26.22
C GLY A 164 5.83 9.64 -26.36
N VAL A 165 5.32 9.14 -25.23
CA VAL A 165 4.37 8.02 -25.16
C VAL A 165 2.94 8.59 -25.08
N ASP A 166 2.06 8.13 -25.98
CA ASP A 166 0.67 8.59 -26.06
C ASP A 166 -0.19 7.88 -25.00
N VAL A 167 -0.49 8.61 -23.92
CA VAL A 167 -1.02 8.10 -22.64
C VAL A 167 -2.35 7.32 -22.76
N SER A 168 -3.07 7.42 -23.88
CA SER A 168 -4.34 6.70 -24.06
C SER A 168 -4.19 5.24 -24.50
N GLU A 169 -3.10 4.86 -25.17
CA GLU A 169 -2.83 3.47 -25.55
C GLU A 169 -2.02 2.73 -24.49
N THR A 170 -1.09 3.43 -23.83
CA THR A 170 -0.17 2.86 -22.84
C THR A 170 -0.88 2.36 -21.58
N ALA A 171 -1.98 2.96 -21.14
CA ALA A 171 -2.69 2.45 -19.96
C ALA A 171 -3.32 1.08 -20.21
N LYS A 172 -3.60 0.73 -21.47
CA LYS A 172 -4.17 -0.56 -21.85
C LYS A 172 -3.08 -1.57 -22.15
N GLU A 173 -2.01 -1.13 -22.82
CA GLU A 173 -0.83 -1.95 -23.15
C GLU A 173 0.02 -2.25 -21.91
N SER A 174 0.23 -1.29 -21.00
CA SER A 174 0.85 -1.47 -19.68
C SER A 174 0.03 -2.39 -18.79
N PHE A 175 -1.30 -2.31 -18.82
CA PHE A 175 -2.13 -3.25 -18.06
C PHE A 175 -2.00 -4.68 -18.60
N GLU A 176 -1.92 -4.86 -19.92
CA GLU A 176 -1.68 -6.18 -20.53
C GLU A 176 -0.25 -6.69 -20.28
N GLU A 177 0.75 -5.81 -20.24
CA GLU A 177 2.16 -6.13 -19.98
C GLU A 177 2.42 -6.40 -18.48
N ASP A 178 1.87 -5.59 -17.58
CA ASP A 178 1.91 -5.81 -16.13
C ASP A 178 1.14 -7.09 -15.73
N LEU A 179 0.05 -7.43 -16.44
CA LEU A 179 -0.67 -8.70 -16.28
C LEU A 179 0.18 -9.88 -16.79
N ALA A 180 0.88 -9.72 -17.91
CA ALA A 180 1.78 -10.74 -18.44
C ALA A 180 2.99 -10.98 -17.51
N ASP A 181 3.58 -9.92 -16.96
CA ASP A 181 4.70 -10.00 -16.01
C ASP A 181 4.25 -10.62 -14.68
N SER A 182 3.06 -10.27 -14.18
CA SER A 182 2.47 -10.88 -12.97
C SER A 182 2.14 -12.37 -13.18
N LEU A 183 1.72 -12.75 -14.39
CA LEU A 183 1.49 -14.15 -14.77
C LEU A 183 2.80 -14.92 -14.92
N GLU A 184 3.86 -14.31 -15.47
CA GLU A 184 5.18 -14.93 -15.59
C GLU A 184 5.83 -15.12 -14.22
N GLU A 185 5.64 -14.17 -13.29
CA GLU A 185 6.07 -14.29 -11.88
C GLU A 185 5.29 -15.40 -11.15
N ALA A 186 3.97 -15.51 -11.36
CA ALA A 186 3.14 -16.59 -10.81
C ALA A 186 3.48 -17.99 -11.38
N GLU A 187 3.84 -18.08 -12.67
CA GLU A 187 4.34 -19.31 -13.31
C GLU A 187 5.69 -19.72 -12.71
N ARG A 188 6.56 -18.75 -12.44
CA ARG A 188 7.90 -18.97 -11.86
C ARG A 188 7.84 -19.42 -10.39
N GLU A 189 6.80 -18.98 -9.67
CA GLU A 189 6.54 -19.38 -8.28
C GLU A 189 5.74 -20.71 -8.17
N GLY A 190 5.31 -21.29 -9.30
CA GLY A 190 4.65 -22.60 -9.35
C GLY A 190 3.24 -22.60 -8.79
N VAL A 191 2.54 -21.47 -8.87
CA VAL A 191 1.20 -21.26 -8.32
C VAL A 191 0.08 -21.65 -9.30
N LEU A 192 0.40 -21.82 -10.58
CA LEU A 192 -0.55 -22.23 -11.62
C LEU A 192 -0.79 -23.76 -11.60
N ASP A 193 -2.04 -24.17 -11.42
CA ASP A 193 -2.47 -25.55 -11.60
C ASP A 193 -2.59 -25.87 -13.09
N GLU A 194 -2.25 -27.09 -13.50
CA GLU A 194 -2.08 -27.50 -14.91
C GLU A 194 -3.38 -27.33 -15.75
N GLU A 195 -4.53 -27.18 -15.09
CA GLU A 195 -5.86 -26.99 -15.69
C GLU A 195 -6.09 -25.56 -16.22
N GLU A 196 -5.43 -24.54 -15.66
CA GLU A 196 -5.53 -23.13 -16.13
C GLU A 196 -4.72 -22.89 -17.42
N ARG A 197 -3.71 -23.74 -17.65
CA ARG A 197 -2.82 -23.72 -18.82
C ARG A 197 -3.52 -24.11 -20.12
N GLU A 198 -4.56 -24.93 -20.07
CA GLU A 198 -5.25 -25.43 -21.27
C GLU A 198 -6.39 -24.52 -21.75
N MET A 199 -6.74 -23.47 -20.99
CA MET A 199 -7.84 -22.55 -21.32
C MET A 199 -7.39 -21.24 -22.03
N ILE A 200 -6.09 -20.99 -22.14
CA ILE A 200 -5.48 -19.86 -22.87
C ILE A 200 -5.05 -20.32 -24.27
#